data_AF-G3MTU9-F1
#
_entry.id   AF-G3MTU9-F1
#
_cell.length_a   1.000
_cell.length_b   1.000
_cell.length_c   1.000
_cell.angle_alpha   90.00
_cell.angle_beta   90.00
_cell.angle_gamma   90.00
#
_symmetry.space_group_name_H-M   'P 1'
#
loop_
_entity.id
_entity.type
_entity.pdbx_description
1 polymer ?
#
loop_
_entity_poly.entity_id
_entity_poly.type
_entity_poly.pdbx_seq_one_letter_code
_entity_poly.pdbx_strand_id
1 'polypeptide(L)'
;MNRVMAIMSILLRLAHAQAPEDLKVVEFTNVTLHEDEYCEYKNSTFRNKVEVAAPVCKTITCLHSQGKVRISECAPLKPGCERDPEPMSFYPECCRTKCLQPKHSCVTPAGYYLLPHGFWFYIRRIPCFYAVCIDGIFAAGRCGMPPLWRWP
;
A
#
# COMPACT_ATOMS: atom_id res chain seq x y z
N MET A 1 53.94 22.52 21.73
CA MET A 1 53.00 21.53 22.31
C MET A 1 51.60 22.09 22.19
N ASN A 2 50.89 21.75 21.11
CA ASN A 2 49.76 20.81 21.06
C ASN A 2 48.46 21.40 21.64
N ARG A 3 47.60 21.96 20.78
CA ARG A 3 46.43 21.32 20.12
C ARG A 3 45.21 21.26 21.05
N VAL A 4 44.18 22.07 20.79
CA VAL A 4 42.78 21.61 20.69
C VAL A 4 42.02 22.54 19.75
N MET A 5 41.88 22.11 18.50
CA MET A 5 40.91 22.64 17.53
C MET A 5 39.56 22.01 17.89
N ALA A 6 38.60 22.78 18.39
CA ALA A 6 37.23 22.29 18.59
C ALA A 6 36.47 22.38 17.27
N ILE A 7 36.52 21.28 16.51
CA ILE A 7 35.73 21.06 15.31
C ILE A 7 34.27 20.86 15.76
N MET A 8 33.42 21.87 15.57
CA MET A 8 31.96 21.70 15.62
C MET A 8 31.51 20.99 14.33
N SER A 9 31.58 19.66 14.36
CA SER A 9 31.00 18.79 13.34
C SER A 9 29.48 18.69 13.53
N ILE A 10 28.75 19.28 12.59
CA ILE A 10 27.62 18.69 11.84
C ILE A 10 26.67 17.78 12.64
N LEU A 11 25.46 18.28 12.89
CA LEU A 11 24.25 17.45 12.93
C LEU A 11 23.19 18.08 12.02
N LEU A 12 23.38 17.94 10.70
CA LEU A 12 22.28 18.00 9.76
C LEU A 12 21.34 16.84 10.10
N ARG A 13 20.24 17.13 10.78
CA ARG A 13 19.12 16.19 10.88
C ARG A 13 18.53 16.08 9.48
N LEU A 14 18.92 15.04 8.73
CA LEU A 14 18.13 14.59 7.60
C LEU A 14 16.76 14.20 8.15
N ALA A 15 15.80 15.10 8.02
CA ALA A 15 14.39 14.73 8.00
C ALA A 15 14.22 13.77 6.82
N HIS A 16 14.33 12.47 7.08
CA HIS A 16 13.79 11.47 6.20
C HIS A 16 12.28 11.69 6.24
N ALA A 17 11.78 12.48 5.30
CA ALA A 17 10.38 12.42 4.92
C ALA A 17 10.19 10.99 4.40
N GLN A 18 9.75 10.08 5.30
CA GLN A 18 9.27 8.77 4.90
C GLN A 18 8.15 9.04 3.92
N ALA A 19 8.41 8.80 2.63
CA ALA A 19 7.35 8.82 1.64
C ALA A 19 6.29 7.84 2.16
N PRO A 20 5.05 8.28 2.41
CA PRO A 20 4.01 7.39 2.91
C PRO A 20 3.89 6.20 1.96
N GLU A 21 4.09 4.99 2.50
CA GLU A 21 4.10 3.73 1.74
C GLU A 21 2.79 3.48 0.97
N ASP A 22 1.75 4.24 1.28
CA ASP A 22 0.40 4.11 0.74
C ASP A 22 0.16 4.94 -0.53
N LEU A 23 1.18 5.61 -1.07
CA LEU A 23 1.06 6.49 -2.23
C LEU A 23 1.83 5.96 -3.45
N LYS A 24 1.20 6.04 -4.62
CA LYS A 24 1.78 5.70 -5.93
C LYS A 24 1.78 6.94 -6.81
N VAL A 25 2.96 7.34 -7.26
CA VAL A 25 3.12 8.48 -8.17
C VAL A 25 3.68 7.96 -9.49
N VAL A 26 2.99 8.28 -10.59
CA VAL A 26 3.41 7.94 -11.95
C VAL A 26 3.50 9.21 -12.78
N GLU A 27 4.61 9.40 -13.48
CA GLU A 27 4.79 10.50 -14.42
C GLU A 27 4.65 9.98 -15.86
N PHE A 28 3.91 10.73 -16.67
CA PHE A 28 3.79 10.51 -18.11
C PHE A 28 4.48 11.65 -18.85
N THR A 29 5.41 11.31 -19.73
CA THR A 29 6.05 12.23 -20.68
C THR A 29 5.29 12.24 -22.01
N ASN A 30 5.60 13.20 -22.89
CA ASN A 30 4.97 13.35 -24.22
C ASN A 30 3.47 13.66 -24.16
N VAL A 31 3.09 14.53 -23.23
CA VAL A 31 1.72 15.04 -23.11
C VAL A 31 1.54 16.18 -24.12
N THR A 32 0.40 16.22 -24.79
CA THR A 32 0.07 17.36 -25.67
C THR A 32 -0.09 18.60 -24.81
N LEU A 33 0.73 19.62 -25.08
CA LEU A 33 0.68 20.91 -24.42
C LEU A 33 -0.01 21.91 -25.33
N HIS A 34 -0.90 22.71 -24.76
CA HIS A 34 -1.53 23.84 -25.44
C HIS A 34 -0.86 25.15 -24.98
N GLU A 35 -1.00 26.20 -25.80
CA GLU A 35 -0.33 27.50 -25.58
C GLU A 35 -0.76 28.17 -24.27
N ASP A 36 -2.01 27.96 -23.84
CA ASP A 36 -2.56 28.57 -22.62
C ASP A 36 -2.23 27.79 -21.32
N GLU A 37 -1.08 27.14 -21.25
CA GLU A 37 -0.63 26.32 -20.11
C GLU A 37 -1.51 25.09 -19.81
N TYR A 38 -2.28 24.59 -20.78
CA TYR A 38 -3.08 23.37 -20.61
C TYR A 38 -2.28 22.12 -20.99
N CYS A 39 -2.45 21.07 -20.20
CA CYS A 39 -2.10 19.71 -20.58
C CYS A 39 -3.33 18.98 -21.12
N GLU A 40 -3.15 18.16 -22.15
CA GLU A 40 -4.16 17.21 -22.61
C GLU A 40 -3.72 15.78 -22.31
N TYR A 41 -4.53 15.07 -21.52
CA TYR A 41 -4.28 13.68 -21.15
C TYR A 41 -5.60 12.88 -21.20
N LYS A 42 -5.61 11.77 -21.94
CA LYS A 42 -6.79 10.92 -22.14
C LYS A 42 -8.04 11.71 -22.56
N ASN A 43 -7.91 12.55 -23.59
CA ASN A 43 -8.98 13.40 -24.13
C ASN A 43 -9.57 14.42 -23.14
N SER A 44 -8.84 14.73 -22.06
CA SER A 44 -9.22 15.77 -21.08
C SER A 44 -8.15 16.84 -21.04
N THR A 45 -8.57 18.10 -21.17
CA THR A 45 -7.71 19.28 -21.07
C THR A 45 -7.84 19.94 -19.71
N PHE A 46 -6.72 20.27 -19.08
CA PHE A 46 -6.69 20.92 -17.76
C PHE A 46 -5.41 21.71 -17.57
N ARG A 47 -5.48 22.81 -16.82
CA ARG A 47 -4.36 23.74 -16.61
C ARG A 47 -3.43 23.33 -15.47
N ASN A 48 -4.00 23.06 -14.30
CA ASN A 48 -3.22 22.85 -13.08
C ASN A 48 -3.35 21.42 -12.56
N LYS A 49 -4.50 21.12 -11.98
CA LYS A 49 -4.77 19.81 -11.39
C LYS A 49 -6.23 19.42 -11.58
N VAL A 50 -6.46 18.12 -11.64
CA VAL A 50 -7.77 17.49 -11.58
C VAL A 50 -7.76 16.53 -10.40
N GLU A 51 -8.67 16.76 -9.45
CA GLU A 51 -8.82 15.95 -8.24
C GLU A 51 -10.07 15.08 -8.39
N VAL A 52 -9.89 13.77 -8.22
CA VAL A 52 -10.96 12.79 -8.28
C VAL A 52 -11.12 12.17 -6.90
N ALA A 53 -12.26 12.44 -6.27
CA ALA A 53 -12.56 11.95 -4.93
C ALA A 53 -12.69 10.40 -4.87
N ALA A 54 -12.88 9.88 -3.65
CA ALA A 54 -13.22 8.48 -3.42
C ALA A 54 -14.46 8.05 -4.25
N PRO A 55 -14.51 6.80 -4.77
CA PRO A 55 -13.60 5.69 -4.51
C PRO A 55 -12.35 5.64 -5.41
N VAL A 56 -12.29 6.44 -6.47
CA VAL A 56 -11.16 6.41 -7.43
C VAL A 56 -9.89 7.00 -6.80
N CYS A 57 -10.02 8.12 -6.07
CA CYS A 57 -8.98 8.71 -5.24
C CYS A 57 -7.64 8.94 -5.98
N LYS A 58 -7.62 9.94 -6.86
CA LYS A 58 -6.40 10.30 -7.60
C LYS A 58 -6.33 11.80 -7.88
N THR A 59 -5.11 12.29 -8.03
CA THR A 59 -4.82 13.66 -8.46
C THR A 59 -3.97 13.62 -9.72
N ILE A 60 -4.44 14.31 -10.78
CA ILE A 60 -3.73 14.47 -12.05
C ILE A 60 -3.20 15.89 -12.09
N THR A 61 -1.89 16.07 -12.14
CA THR A 61 -1.22 17.38 -12.13
C THR A 61 -0.53 17.62 -13.46
N CYS A 62 -0.79 18.77 -14.08
CA CYS A 62 -0.09 19.24 -15.27
C CYS A 62 1.22 19.90 -14.84
N LEU A 63 2.34 19.37 -15.33
CA LEU A 63 3.66 19.96 -15.17
C LEU A 63 4.07 20.53 -16.54
N HIS A 64 3.39 21.60 -16.95
CA HIS A 64 3.49 22.17 -18.30
C HIS A 64 4.93 22.51 -18.69
N SER A 65 5.67 23.19 -17.79
CA SER A 65 7.09 23.54 -18.00
C SER A 65 8.02 22.33 -18.18
N GLN A 66 7.58 21.13 -17.79
CA GLN A 66 8.32 19.88 -17.92
C GLN A 66 7.78 19.00 -19.07
N GLY A 67 6.68 19.39 -19.72
CA GLY A 67 5.99 18.55 -20.70
C GLY A 67 5.49 17.22 -20.14
N LYS A 68 5.05 17.23 -18.87
CA LYS A 68 4.65 16.03 -18.14
C LYS A 68 3.27 16.17 -17.50
N VAL A 69 2.64 15.01 -17.28
CA VAL A 69 1.51 14.88 -16.36
C VAL A 69 1.90 13.91 -15.25
N ARG A 70 1.69 14.32 -14.01
CA ARG A 70 1.91 13.49 -12.82
C ARG A 70 0.57 13.00 -12.30
N ILE A 71 0.40 11.69 -12.21
CA ILE A 71 -0.75 11.05 -11.58
C ILE A 71 -0.31 10.55 -10.22
N SER A 72 -0.97 11.05 -9.19
CA SER A 72 -0.82 10.58 -7.82
C SER A 72 -2.08 9.80 -7.47
N GLU A 73 -1.95 8.52 -7.20
CA GLU A 73 -3.01 7.62 -6.81
C GLU A 73 -2.54 6.79 -5.61
N CYS A 74 -3.41 5.99 -5.04
CA CYS A 74 -3.03 5.22 -3.87
C CYS A 74 -2.30 3.94 -4.26
N ALA A 75 -1.41 3.50 -3.37
CA ALA A 75 -0.67 2.26 -3.55
C ALA A 75 -1.62 1.05 -3.51
N PRO A 76 -1.22 -0.08 -4.13
CA PRO A 76 -1.91 -1.34 -3.98
C PRO A 76 -2.07 -1.73 -2.50
N LEU A 77 -3.23 -2.28 -2.13
CA LEU A 77 -3.47 -2.75 -0.77
C LEU A 77 -2.52 -3.91 -0.43
N LYS A 78 -1.89 -3.83 0.74
CA LYS A 78 -1.17 -4.97 1.33
C LYS A 78 -2.18 -6.08 1.67
N PRO A 79 -1.78 -7.37 1.66
CA PRO A 79 -2.67 -8.47 1.98
C PRO A 79 -3.38 -8.27 3.34
N GLY A 80 -4.70 -8.38 3.32
CA GLY A 80 -5.59 -8.21 4.48
C GLY A 80 -5.65 -6.80 5.07
N CYS A 81 -5.35 -5.81 4.24
CA CYS A 81 -5.78 -4.43 4.44
C CYS A 81 -6.95 -4.10 3.53
N GLU A 82 -7.81 -3.21 4.00
CA GLU A 82 -8.95 -2.66 3.26
C GLU A 82 -8.82 -1.14 3.15
N ARG A 83 -9.44 -0.60 2.10
CA ARG A 83 -9.58 0.85 1.90
C ARG A 83 -10.65 1.37 2.86
N ASP A 84 -10.37 2.42 3.60
CA ASP A 84 -11.34 3.07 4.49
C ASP A 84 -11.36 4.58 4.24
N PRO A 85 -11.80 5.01 3.04
CA PRO A 85 -11.81 6.42 2.69
C PRO A 85 -12.96 7.14 3.42
N GLU A 86 -12.68 8.34 3.92
CA GLU A 86 -13.75 9.23 4.36
C GLU A 86 -14.62 9.61 3.15
N PRO A 87 -15.96 9.70 3.29
CA PRO A 87 -16.82 10.13 2.19
C PRO A 87 -16.39 11.49 1.63
N MET A 88 -16.32 11.59 0.30
CA MET A 88 -15.88 12.80 -0.40
C MET A 88 -14.45 13.27 -0.09
N SER A 89 -13.61 12.43 0.50
CA SER A 89 -12.19 12.75 0.69
C SER A 89 -11.41 12.71 -0.63
N PHE A 90 -10.39 13.56 -0.69
CA PHE A 90 -9.45 13.68 -1.80
C PHE A 90 -8.12 13.04 -1.44
N TYR A 91 -7.22 12.96 -2.42
CA TYR A 91 -5.89 12.42 -2.20
C TYR A 91 -5.04 13.42 -1.38
N PRO A 92 -4.23 12.96 -0.39
CA PRO A 92 -3.98 11.57 -0.01
C PRO A 92 -4.94 11.01 1.06
N GLU A 93 -5.89 11.78 1.56
CA GLU A 93 -6.79 11.40 2.65
C GLU A 93 -7.67 10.19 2.31
N CYS A 94 -8.19 10.12 1.09
CA CYS A 94 -8.92 8.96 0.58
C CYS A 94 -8.03 7.72 0.38
N CYS A 95 -6.72 7.82 0.62
CA CYS A 95 -5.82 6.67 0.62
C CYS A 95 -5.81 5.88 1.92
N ARG A 96 -6.48 6.35 2.99
CA ARG A 96 -6.46 5.71 4.29
C ARG A 96 -6.83 4.22 4.20
N THR A 97 -6.01 3.40 4.83
CA THR A 97 -6.20 1.94 4.91
C THR A 97 -6.44 1.50 6.34
N LYS A 98 -7.26 0.46 6.49
CA LYS A 98 -7.44 -0.27 7.73
C LYS A 98 -6.97 -1.71 7.53
N CYS A 99 -5.95 -2.11 8.28
CA CYS A 99 -5.42 -3.47 8.21
C CYS A 99 -5.97 -4.31 9.36
N LEU A 100 -6.32 -5.58 9.07
CA LEU A 100 -6.51 -6.56 10.12
C LEU A 100 -5.20 -6.63 10.92
N GLN A 101 -5.26 -6.40 12.22
CA GLN A 101 -4.06 -6.41 13.04
C GLN A 101 -3.36 -7.77 12.88
N PRO A 102 -2.06 -7.79 12.50
CA PRO A 102 -1.34 -9.04 12.24
C PRO A 102 -1.10 -9.87 13.51
N LYS A 103 -1.53 -9.41 14.69
CA LYS A 103 -1.25 -10.12 15.95
C LYS A 103 -1.80 -11.54 15.98
N HIS A 104 -2.84 -11.87 15.20
CA HIS A 104 -3.40 -13.22 15.19
C HIS A 104 -3.86 -13.75 13.82
N SER A 105 -3.62 -13.02 12.71
CA SER A 105 -4.03 -13.43 11.36
C SER A 105 -2.90 -14.16 10.63
N CYS A 106 -3.22 -15.18 9.83
CA CYS A 106 -2.23 -15.99 9.13
C CYS A 106 -2.22 -15.67 7.63
N VAL A 107 -1.04 -15.59 7.03
CA VAL A 107 -0.90 -15.51 5.57
C VAL A 107 -0.94 -16.92 5.00
N THR A 108 -1.79 -17.17 4.01
CA THR A 108 -1.76 -18.44 3.27
C THR A 108 -0.39 -18.68 2.64
N PRO A 109 0.07 -19.93 2.44
CA PRO A 109 1.40 -20.21 1.88
C PRO A 109 1.65 -19.56 0.52
N ALA A 110 0.59 -19.27 -0.22
CA ALA A 110 0.64 -18.59 -1.51
C ALA A 110 0.71 -17.05 -1.41
N GLY A 111 0.61 -16.46 -0.23
CA GLY A 111 0.74 -15.01 0.01
C GLY A 111 -0.52 -14.18 -0.29
N TYR A 112 -1.55 -14.78 -0.89
CA TYR A 112 -2.69 -14.02 -1.45
C TYR A 112 -3.79 -13.66 -0.45
N TYR A 113 -3.90 -14.38 0.66
CA TYR A 113 -5.01 -14.23 1.61
C TYR A 113 -4.52 -14.19 3.06
N LEU A 114 -5.07 -13.26 3.84
CA LEU A 114 -5.05 -13.32 5.31
C LEU A 114 -6.25 -14.13 5.80
N LEU A 115 -5.96 -15.17 6.56
CA LEU A 115 -6.95 -15.94 7.32
C LEU A 115 -7.08 -15.31 8.71
N PRO A 116 -8.30 -15.04 9.18
CA PRO A 116 -8.50 -14.53 10.53
C PRO A 116 -8.10 -15.58 11.58
N HIS A 117 -7.74 -15.11 12.77
CA HIS A 117 -7.60 -15.99 13.94
C HIS A 117 -8.85 -16.85 14.13
N GLY A 118 -8.66 -18.14 14.45
CA GLY A 118 -9.76 -19.08 14.64
C GLY A 118 -10.38 -19.56 13.33
N PHE A 119 -9.86 -19.15 12.17
CA PHE A 119 -10.23 -19.75 10.90
C PHE A 119 -9.90 -21.24 10.93
N TRP A 120 -10.90 -22.07 10.62
CA TRP A 120 -10.75 -23.50 10.49
C TRP A 120 -11.53 -23.97 9.26
N PHE A 121 -10.93 -24.88 8.51
CA PHE A 121 -11.53 -25.47 7.34
C PHE A 121 -11.19 -26.95 7.31
N TYR A 122 -12.20 -27.79 7.07
CA TYR A 122 -12.07 -29.24 7.13
C TYR A 122 -12.90 -29.91 6.03
N ILE A 123 -12.22 -30.58 5.09
CA ILE A 123 -12.85 -31.39 4.04
C ILE A 123 -12.70 -32.86 4.43
N ARG A 124 -13.82 -33.54 4.71
CA ARG A 124 -13.86 -35.00 4.98
C ARG A 124 -13.76 -35.89 3.74
N ARG A 125 -13.94 -35.33 2.54
CA ARG A 125 -13.89 -36.08 1.27
C ARG A 125 -12.45 -36.41 0.88
N ILE A 126 -12.21 -37.51 0.17
CA ILE A 126 -10.88 -37.89 -0.29
C ILE A 126 -10.48 -37.00 -1.50
N PRO A 127 -9.32 -36.32 -1.48
CA PRO A 127 -8.32 -36.33 -0.41
C PRO A 127 -8.74 -35.46 0.78
N CYS A 128 -8.69 -36.04 1.98
CA CYS A 128 -9.10 -35.34 3.20
C CYS A 128 -8.06 -34.27 3.53
N PHE A 129 -8.53 -33.04 3.81
CA PHE A 129 -7.69 -31.87 3.99
C PHE A 129 -8.19 -31.00 5.14
N TYR A 130 -7.26 -30.38 5.88
CA TYR A 130 -7.55 -29.35 6.87
C TYR A 130 -6.67 -28.12 6.67
N ALA A 131 -7.18 -26.97 7.08
CA ALA A 131 -6.42 -25.74 7.26
C ALA A 131 -6.89 -25.02 8.52
N VAL A 132 -5.97 -24.45 9.27
CA VAL A 132 -6.26 -23.71 10.51
C VAL A 132 -5.34 -22.51 10.65
N CYS A 133 -5.85 -21.43 11.23
CA CYS A 133 -5.10 -20.26 11.65
C CYS A 133 -5.32 -20.00 13.14
N ILE A 134 -4.25 -20.09 13.93
CA ILE A 134 -4.29 -19.79 15.37
C ILE A 134 -3.09 -18.92 15.69
N ASP A 135 -3.33 -17.75 16.27
CA ASP A 135 -2.30 -16.79 16.69
C ASP A 135 -1.23 -16.47 15.62
N GLY A 136 -1.67 -16.31 14.36
CA GLY A 136 -0.77 -16.04 13.23
C GLY A 136 0.00 -17.27 12.72
N ILE A 137 -0.19 -18.44 13.33
CA ILE A 137 0.37 -19.72 12.89
C ILE A 137 -0.60 -20.39 11.94
N PHE A 138 -0.20 -20.48 10.66
CA PHE A 138 -0.90 -21.27 9.66
C PHE A 138 -0.46 -22.74 9.73
N ALA A 139 -1.41 -23.66 9.78
CA ALA A 139 -1.16 -25.08 9.56
C ALA A 139 -2.18 -25.65 8.57
N ALA A 140 -1.70 -26.43 7.61
CA ALA A 140 -2.56 -27.17 6.68
C ALA A 140 -1.94 -28.52 6.34
N GLY A 141 -2.79 -29.49 6.05
CA GLY A 141 -2.33 -30.85 5.79
C GLY A 141 -3.45 -31.83 5.47
N ARG A 142 -3.08 -33.09 5.30
CA ARG A 142 -4.05 -34.19 5.15
C ARG A 142 -4.62 -34.58 6.51
N CYS A 143 -5.90 -34.93 6.54
CA CYS A 143 -6.51 -35.45 7.76
C CYS A 143 -5.77 -36.71 8.25
N GLY A 144 -5.64 -36.85 9.57
CA GLY A 144 -4.88 -37.96 10.18
C GLY A 144 -3.40 -37.65 10.41
N MET A 145 -2.85 -36.59 9.80
CA MET A 145 -1.59 -36.00 10.22
C MET A 145 -1.90 -34.84 11.18
N PRO A 146 -1.67 -34.99 12.49
CA PRO A 146 -1.84 -33.87 13.41
C PRO A 146 -0.92 -32.72 12.98
N PRO A 147 -1.34 -31.45 13.13
CA PRO A 147 -0.43 -30.33 12.94
C PRO A 147 0.76 -30.53 13.89
N LEU A 148 1.98 -30.24 13.42
CA LEU A 148 3.23 -30.44 14.16
C LEU A 148 3.31 -29.65 15.49
N TRP A 149 2.30 -28.83 15.80
CA TRP A 149 2.18 -27.99 16.97
C TRP A 149 1.11 -28.47 17.95
N ARG A 150 0.84 -29.78 18.04
CA ARG A 150 0.13 -30.34 19.20
C ARG A 150 0.93 -30.00 20.46
N TRP A 151 0.59 -28.89 21.09
CA TRP A 151 0.90 -28.56 22.47
C TRP A 151 -0.38 -28.74 23.30
N PRO A 152 -0.23 -29.02 24.61
CA PRO A 152 -1.10 -29.89 25.41
C PRO A 152 -2.51 -29.39 25.65
#